data_AF-A0A2Z2H7S6-F1
#
_entry.id   AF-A0A2Z2H7S6-F1
#
_cell.length_a   1.000
_cell.length_b   1.000
_cell.length_c   1.000
_cell.angle_alpha   90.00
_cell.angle_beta   90.00
_cell.angle_gamma   90.00
#
_symmetry.space_group_name_H-M   'P 1'
#
loop_
_entity.id
_entity.type
_entity.pdbx_description
1 polymer ?
#
loop_
_entity_poly.entity_id
_entity_poly.type
_entity_poly.pdbx_seq_one_letter_code
_entity_poly.pdbx_strand_id
1 'polypeptide(L)'
;MLDFPLSDGYLPKEMYIFLGAVIGAVAAYITTKITVRNQVRIAEINAQKDVVLQSDRLLHERVMAEVALERKELRKMHVILSRVSLETSLTMSYIQSDNNMRLHEFRERYMESCHRLHEAKAISDIYYPEMSDSVCKIYGQTNVFWGDQESVLRTDIKDNRDVWECSLSKVIQTGNEISSYSRALQEKISNRGEELKNTLGKRFD
;
A
#
# COMPACT_ATOMS: atom_id res chain seq x y z
N MET A 1 29.03 10.70 109.12
CA MET A 1 28.65 11.87 108.31
C MET A 1 28.73 11.39 106.86
N LEU A 2 27.58 11.24 106.21
CA LEU A 2 27.41 10.56 104.93
C LEU A 2 27.68 11.53 103.76
N ASP A 3 28.46 11.05 102.79
CA ASP A 3 28.61 11.60 101.44
C ASP A 3 27.30 11.50 100.64
N PHE A 4 27.03 12.51 99.82
CA PHE A 4 26.13 12.42 98.66
C PHE A 4 26.66 13.33 97.54
N PRO A 5 27.05 12.79 96.37
CA PRO A 5 27.26 13.59 95.17
C PRO A 5 25.94 13.72 94.40
N LEU A 6 25.56 14.95 94.07
CA LEU A 6 24.47 15.25 93.14
C LEU A 6 24.94 14.99 91.71
N SER A 7 24.23 14.07 91.03
CA SER A 7 24.44 13.64 89.65
C SER A 7 24.23 14.79 88.65
N ASP A 8 25.21 14.99 87.77
CA ASP A 8 25.17 15.89 86.62
C ASP A 8 24.01 15.57 85.65
N GLY A 9 23.29 16.61 85.24
CA GLY A 9 22.16 16.56 84.31
C GLY A 9 22.56 16.75 82.84
N TYR A 10 23.63 16.09 82.37
CA TYR A 10 23.99 16.06 80.95
C TYR A 10 23.89 14.64 80.40
N LEU A 11 23.00 14.45 79.41
CA LEU A 11 22.94 13.21 78.63
C LEU A 11 24.34 12.86 78.10
N PRO A 12 24.81 11.61 78.25
CA PRO A 12 26.12 11.20 77.76
C PRO A 12 26.21 11.36 76.25
N LYS A 13 27.35 11.84 75.72
CA LYS A 13 27.61 12.06 74.28
C LYS A 13 27.19 10.88 73.39
N GLU A 14 27.36 9.67 73.89
CA GLU A 14 27.00 8.42 73.21
C GLU A 14 25.49 8.29 72.96
N MET A 15 24.65 8.82 73.87
CA MET A 15 23.19 8.81 73.76
C MET A 15 22.69 9.79 72.69
N TYR A 16 23.38 10.93 72.51
CA TYR A 16 23.12 11.86 71.40
C TYR A 16 23.50 11.26 70.04
N ILE A 17 24.63 10.55 69.96
CA ILE A 17 25.06 9.86 68.74
C ILE A 17 24.04 8.76 68.37
N PHE A 18 23.57 8.01 69.36
CA PHE A 18 22.55 6.98 69.17
C PHE A 18 21.20 7.56 68.71
N LEU A 19 20.69 8.61 69.36
CA LEU A 19 19.46 9.29 68.94
C LEU A 19 19.56 9.89 67.54
N GLY A 20 20.70 10.50 67.21
CA GLY A 20 20.99 11.01 65.87
C GLY A 20 20.98 9.90 64.80
N ALA A 21 21.56 8.74 65.11
CA ALA A 21 21.56 7.58 64.22
C ALA A 21 20.16 6.99 64.00
N VAL A 22 19.34 6.91 65.05
CA VAL A 22 17.95 6.43 64.96
C VAL A 22 17.08 7.38 64.13
N ILE A 23 17.18 8.69 64.37
CA ILE A 23 16.45 9.70 63.58
C ILE A 23 16.91 9.67 62.12
N GLY A 24 18.21 9.55 61.87
CA GLY A 24 18.77 9.39 60.53
C GLY A 24 18.25 8.14 59.81
N ALA A 25 18.19 7.00 60.50
CA ALA A 25 17.67 5.74 59.95
C ALA A 25 16.18 5.81 59.61
N VAL A 26 15.37 6.45 60.47
CA VAL A 26 13.93 6.67 60.20
C VAL A 26 13.72 7.60 59.01
N ALA A 27 14.47 8.70 58.94
CA ALA A 27 14.42 9.64 57.82
C ALA A 27 14.83 8.96 56.50
N ALA A 28 15.90 8.16 56.52
CA ALA A 28 16.38 7.37 55.38
C ALA A 28 15.34 6.32 54.94
N TYR A 29 14.67 5.66 55.88
CA TYR A 29 13.60 4.69 55.58
C TYR A 29 12.39 5.37 54.90
N ILE A 30 11.96 6.53 55.40
CA ILE A 30 10.83 7.28 54.83
C ILE A 30 11.16 7.75 53.41
N THR A 31 12.35 8.34 53.22
CA THR A 31 12.81 8.79 51.89
C THR A 31 12.94 7.62 50.92
N THR A 32 13.52 6.50 51.33
CA THR A 32 13.61 5.29 50.50
C THR A 32 12.22 4.79 50.08
N LYS A 33 11.25 4.74 50.99
CA LYS A 33 9.89 4.30 50.70
C LYS A 33 9.18 5.23 49.69
N ILE A 34 9.39 6.54 49.79
CA ILE A 34 8.86 7.52 48.84
C ILE A 34 9.52 7.35 47.47
N THR A 35 10.85 7.23 47.42
CA THR A 35 11.61 7.03 46.19
C THR A 35 11.20 5.75 45.47
N VAL A 36 11.07 4.62 46.18
CA VAL A 36 10.64 3.35 45.60
C VAL A 36 9.22 3.46 45.02
N ARG A 37 8.28 4.09 45.73
CA ARG A 37 6.92 4.31 45.20
C ARG A 37 6.92 5.18 43.96
N ASN A 38 7.71 6.25 43.94
CA ASN A 38 7.84 7.13 42.78
C ASN A 38 8.49 6.40 41.60
N GLN A 39 9.52 5.59 41.84
CA GLN A 39 10.17 4.79 40.81
C GLN A 39 9.23 3.76 40.19
N VAL A 40 8.43 3.06 41.00
CA VAL A 40 7.41 2.12 40.51
C VAL A 40 6.36 2.86 39.65
N ARG A 41 5.84 3.99 40.13
CA ARG A 41 4.87 4.79 39.37
C ARG A 41 5.46 5.31 38.05
N ILE A 42 6.73 5.76 38.04
CA ILE A 42 7.42 6.20 36.82
C ILE A 42 7.62 5.02 35.87
N ALA A 43 8.00 3.86 36.37
CA ALA A 43 8.15 2.65 35.56
C ALA A 43 6.82 2.21 34.93
N GLU A 44 5.71 2.26 35.67
CA GLU A 44 4.36 1.97 35.16
C GLU A 44 3.95 2.96 34.06
N ILE A 45 4.17 4.27 34.27
CA ILE A 45 3.86 5.30 33.27
C ILE A 45 4.70 5.10 32.00
N ASN A 46 5.99 4.80 32.15
CA ASN A 46 6.87 4.57 31.01
C ASN A 46 6.49 3.29 30.27
N ALA A 47 6.19 2.20 30.97
CA ALA A 47 5.71 0.97 30.35
C ALA A 47 4.40 1.17 29.58
N GLN A 48 3.45 1.93 30.15
CA GLN A 48 2.21 2.29 29.44
C GLN A 48 2.48 3.14 28.20
N LYS A 49 3.34 4.16 28.31
CA LYS A 49 3.74 4.99 27.16
C LYS A 49 4.40 4.16 26.08
N ASP A 50 5.29 3.24 26.45
CA ASP A 50 5.98 2.36 25.49
C ASP A 50 4.99 1.45 24.77
N VAL A 51 4.01 0.88 25.46
CA VAL A 51 2.95 0.07 24.83
C VAL A 51 2.12 0.89 23.85
N VAL A 52 1.72 2.11 24.22
CA VAL A 52 0.95 3.00 23.34
C VAL A 52 1.78 3.38 22.10
N LEU A 53 3.04 3.79 22.30
CA LEU A 53 3.94 4.15 21.19
C LEU A 53 4.20 2.96 20.26
N GLN A 54 4.37 1.75 20.78
CA GLN A 54 4.51 0.54 19.97
C GLN A 54 3.24 0.23 19.18
N SER A 55 2.07 0.34 19.81
CA SER A 55 0.78 0.15 19.14
C SER A 55 0.59 1.16 18.01
N ASP A 56 0.82 2.45 18.27
CA ASP A 56 0.71 3.51 17.28
C ASP A 56 1.69 3.30 16.12
N ARG A 57 2.92 2.88 16.43
CA ARG A 57 3.92 2.53 15.42
C ARG A 57 3.48 1.36 14.54
N LEU A 58 2.95 0.27 15.13
CA LEU A 58 2.47 -0.88 14.37
C LEU A 58 1.28 -0.52 13.48
N LEU A 59 0.35 0.28 13.99
CA LEU A 59 -0.76 0.80 13.19
C LEU A 59 -0.26 1.69 12.05
N HIS A 60 0.73 2.53 12.31
CA HIS A 60 1.35 3.37 11.31
C HIS A 60 2.04 2.54 10.21
N GLU A 61 2.88 1.58 10.60
CA GLU A 61 3.57 0.66 9.68
C GLU A 61 2.57 -0.13 8.83
N ARG A 62 1.46 -0.60 9.42
CA ARG A 62 0.39 -1.29 8.69
C ARG A 62 -0.26 -0.40 7.64
N VAL A 63 -0.59 0.85 7.98
CA VAL A 63 -1.20 1.79 7.03
C VAL A 63 -0.23 2.16 5.92
N MET A 64 1.05 2.39 6.23
CA MET A 64 2.06 2.66 5.21
C MET A 64 2.25 1.47 4.26
N ALA A 65 2.24 0.24 4.80
CA ALA A 65 2.34 -0.97 4.00
C ALA A 65 1.13 -1.14 3.07
N GLU A 66 -0.08 -0.89 3.56
CA GLU A 66 -1.31 -0.96 2.75
C GLU A 66 -1.30 0.08 1.62
N VAL A 67 -0.96 1.33 1.91
CA VAL A 67 -0.87 2.39 0.89
C VAL A 67 0.22 2.08 -0.14
N ALA A 68 1.36 1.53 0.28
CA ALA A 68 2.41 1.13 -0.64
C ALA A 68 1.97 -0.01 -1.56
N LEU A 69 1.20 -0.97 -1.03
CA LEU A 69 0.60 -2.07 -1.80
C LEU A 69 -0.41 -1.54 -2.81
N GLU A 70 -1.36 -0.69 -2.37
CA GLU A 70 -2.34 -0.03 -3.24
C GLU A 70 -1.66 0.68 -4.42
N ARG A 71 -0.62 1.49 -4.17
CA ARG A 71 0.12 2.20 -5.22
C ARG A 71 0.84 1.27 -6.18
N LYS A 72 1.38 0.16 -5.67
CA LYS A 72 2.05 -0.85 -6.49
C LYS A 72 1.06 -1.49 -7.47
N GLU A 73 -0.13 -1.84 -7.00
CA GLU A 73 -1.16 -2.46 -7.84
C GLU A 73 -1.78 -1.47 -8.83
N LEU A 74 -1.97 -0.18 -8.47
CA LEU A 74 -2.35 0.87 -9.43
C LEU A 74 -1.37 1.00 -10.57
N ARG A 75 -0.07 1.08 -10.25
CA ARG A 75 0.98 1.17 -11.26
C ARG A 75 0.96 -0.05 -12.19
N LYS A 76 0.75 -1.24 -11.62
CA LYS A 76 0.68 -2.49 -12.39
C LYS A 76 -0.52 -2.48 -13.35
N MET A 77 -1.70 -2.08 -12.87
CA MET A 77 -2.88 -1.91 -13.71
C MET A 77 -2.63 -0.89 -14.83
N HIS A 78 -2.00 0.25 -14.53
CA HIS A 78 -1.63 1.25 -15.55
C HIS A 78 -0.73 0.66 -16.64
N VAL A 79 0.30 -0.10 -16.26
CA VAL A 79 1.22 -0.75 -17.22
C VAL A 79 0.49 -1.75 -18.11
N ILE A 80 -0.43 -2.54 -17.54
CA ILE A 80 -1.27 -3.47 -18.31
C ILE A 80 -2.08 -2.70 -19.37
N LEU A 81 -2.75 -1.61 -18.98
CA LEU A 81 -3.57 -0.79 -19.89
C LEU A 81 -2.75 -0.16 -21.01
N SER A 82 -1.55 0.35 -20.70
CA SER A 82 -0.62 0.87 -21.71
C SER A 82 -0.23 -0.20 -22.73
N ARG A 83 0.02 -1.43 -22.27
CA ARG A 83 0.39 -2.55 -23.15
C ARG A 83 -0.76 -2.99 -24.02
N VAL A 84 -1.97 -3.13 -23.46
CA VAL A 84 -3.19 -3.47 -24.22
C VAL A 84 -3.45 -2.41 -25.29
N SER A 85 -3.38 -1.13 -24.94
CA SER A 85 -3.56 -0.02 -25.90
C SER A 85 -2.56 -0.06 -27.06
N LEU A 86 -1.31 -0.45 -26.79
CA LEU A 86 -0.29 -0.62 -27.83
C LEU A 86 -0.59 -1.84 -28.71
N GLU A 87 -0.91 -2.97 -28.09
CA GLU A 87 -1.21 -4.24 -28.79
C GLU A 87 -2.41 -4.09 -29.74
N THR A 88 -3.40 -3.29 -29.37
CA THR A 88 -4.61 -3.04 -30.17
C THR A 88 -4.55 -1.77 -31.01
N SER A 89 -3.36 -1.17 -31.16
CA SER A 89 -3.18 0.01 -32.00
C SER A 89 -3.22 -0.34 -33.48
N LEU A 90 -3.65 0.62 -34.31
CA LEU A 90 -3.62 0.48 -35.77
C LEU A 90 -2.22 0.16 -36.29
N THR A 91 -1.19 0.79 -35.73
CA THR A 91 0.20 0.52 -36.08
C THR A 91 0.57 -0.94 -35.83
N MET A 92 0.18 -1.50 -34.68
CA MET A 92 0.46 -2.89 -34.36
C MET A 92 -0.34 -3.85 -35.25
N SER A 93 -1.58 -3.50 -35.60
CA SER A 93 -2.39 -4.26 -36.56
C SER A 93 -1.70 -4.38 -37.92
N TYR A 94 -1.19 -3.27 -38.48
CA TYR A 94 -0.42 -3.31 -39.73
C TYR A 94 0.86 -4.14 -39.60
N ILE A 95 1.63 -3.96 -38.51
CA ILE A 95 2.85 -4.75 -38.26
C ILE A 95 2.55 -6.25 -38.20
N GLN A 96 1.43 -6.65 -37.60
CA GLN A 96 1.03 -8.06 -37.53
C GLN A 96 0.67 -8.61 -38.91
N SER A 97 -0.06 -7.83 -39.70
CA SER A 97 -0.48 -8.20 -41.06
C SER A 97 0.70 -8.29 -42.04
N ASP A 98 1.60 -7.30 -42.04
CA ASP A 98 2.72 -7.22 -42.99
C ASP A 98 3.80 -8.27 -42.73
N ASN A 99 3.96 -8.71 -41.49
CA ASN A 99 4.98 -9.72 -41.13
C ASN A 99 4.57 -11.16 -41.45
N ASN A 100 3.40 -11.40 -42.09
CA ASN A 100 2.83 -12.74 -42.28
C ASN A 100 2.84 -13.56 -40.97
N MET A 101 2.45 -12.92 -39.87
CA MET A 101 2.44 -13.55 -38.54
C MET A 101 1.68 -14.88 -38.61
N ARG A 102 2.28 -15.94 -38.06
CA ARG A 102 1.62 -17.24 -38.04
C ARG A 102 0.42 -17.16 -37.10
N LEU A 103 -0.72 -17.74 -37.51
CA LEU A 103 -1.94 -17.75 -36.70
C LEU A 103 -1.74 -18.32 -35.29
N HIS A 104 -0.80 -19.25 -35.11
CA HIS A 104 -0.44 -19.78 -33.80
C HIS A 104 0.14 -18.69 -32.89
N GLU A 105 1.16 -17.97 -33.37
CA GLU A 105 1.83 -16.88 -32.63
C GLU A 105 0.83 -15.76 -32.31
N PHE A 106 -0.08 -15.45 -33.25
CA PHE A 106 -1.15 -14.50 -33.04
C PHE A 106 -2.06 -14.90 -31.86
N ARG A 107 -2.50 -16.16 -31.81
CA ARG A 107 -3.37 -16.67 -30.74
C ARG A 107 -2.66 -16.75 -29.39
N GLU A 108 -1.38 -17.07 -29.36
CA GLU A 108 -0.59 -17.02 -28.12
C GLU A 108 -0.55 -15.61 -27.55
N ARG A 109 -0.33 -14.59 -28.39
CA ARG A 109 -0.38 -13.18 -27.97
C ARG A 109 -1.76 -12.78 -27.45
N TYR A 110 -2.83 -13.24 -28.10
CA TYR A 110 -4.19 -13.03 -27.62
C TYR A 110 -4.39 -13.61 -26.21
N MET A 111 -3.97 -14.85 -25.97
CA MET A 111 -4.06 -15.49 -24.65
C MET A 111 -3.25 -14.74 -23.58
N GLU A 112 -2.05 -14.28 -23.92
CA GLU A 112 -1.23 -13.46 -23.02
C GLU A 112 -1.92 -12.12 -22.68
N SER A 113 -2.58 -11.50 -23.67
CA SER A 113 -3.37 -10.28 -23.48
C SER A 113 -4.57 -10.52 -22.56
N CYS A 114 -5.26 -11.65 -22.70
CA CYS A 114 -6.34 -12.06 -21.81
C CYS A 114 -5.87 -12.24 -20.36
N HIS A 115 -4.73 -12.92 -20.16
CA HIS A 115 -4.16 -13.09 -18.82
C HIS A 115 -3.84 -11.75 -18.15
N ARG A 116 -3.27 -10.80 -18.91
CA ARG A 116 -3.04 -9.43 -18.41
C ARG A 116 -4.34 -8.73 -18.00
N LEU A 117 -5.38 -8.83 -18.82
CA LEU A 117 -6.65 -8.17 -18.53
C LEU A 117 -7.39 -8.82 -17.35
N HIS A 118 -7.29 -10.14 -17.18
CA HIS A 118 -7.77 -10.81 -15.97
C HIS A 118 -7.01 -10.37 -14.72
N GLU A 119 -5.70 -10.16 -14.82
CA GLU A 119 -4.90 -9.60 -13.72
C GLU A 119 -5.34 -8.17 -13.38
N ALA A 120 -5.55 -7.31 -14.38
CA ALA A 120 -6.11 -5.98 -14.16
C ALA A 120 -7.51 -6.05 -13.52
N LYS A 121 -8.34 -7.01 -13.93
CA LYS A 121 -9.67 -7.21 -13.35
C LYS A 121 -9.58 -7.60 -11.88
N ALA A 122 -8.71 -8.55 -11.53
CA ALA A 122 -8.48 -8.94 -10.15
C ALA A 122 -7.99 -7.77 -9.30
N ILE A 123 -7.06 -6.95 -9.81
CA ILE A 123 -6.60 -5.73 -9.14
C ILE A 123 -7.78 -4.78 -8.89
N SER A 124 -8.59 -4.52 -9.91
CA SER A 124 -9.75 -3.63 -9.77
C SER A 124 -10.78 -4.19 -8.79
N ASP A 125 -11.06 -5.49 -8.79
CA ASP A 125 -12.07 -6.06 -7.88
C ASP A 125 -11.64 -6.03 -6.41
N ILE A 126 -10.33 -6.19 -6.16
CA ILE A 126 -9.80 -6.25 -4.79
C ILE A 126 -9.56 -4.85 -4.23
N TYR A 127 -8.94 -3.96 -5.01
CA TYR A 127 -8.44 -2.68 -4.51
C TYR A 127 -9.23 -1.47 -5.00
N TYR A 128 -9.86 -1.54 -6.19
CA TYR A 128 -10.51 -0.39 -6.83
C TYR A 128 -11.85 -0.77 -7.49
N PRO A 129 -12.86 -1.22 -6.73
CA PRO A 129 -14.09 -1.79 -7.29
C PRO A 129 -14.81 -0.84 -8.27
N GLU A 130 -14.69 0.47 -8.08
CA GLU A 130 -15.22 1.52 -8.96
C GLU A 130 -14.58 1.56 -10.36
N MET A 131 -13.43 0.90 -10.54
CA MET A 131 -12.71 0.77 -11.81
C MET A 131 -13.04 -0.53 -12.55
N SER A 132 -13.68 -1.50 -11.87
CA SER A 132 -13.91 -2.85 -12.39
C SER A 132 -14.71 -2.89 -13.70
N ASP A 133 -15.79 -2.11 -13.78
CA ASP A 133 -16.61 -2.00 -14.98
C ASP A 133 -15.82 -1.45 -16.18
N SER A 134 -14.89 -0.52 -15.94
CA SER A 134 -14.02 0.02 -16.98
C SER A 134 -13.09 -1.06 -17.53
N VAL A 135 -12.54 -1.92 -16.67
CA VAL A 135 -11.70 -3.06 -17.09
C VAL A 135 -12.52 -4.07 -17.89
N CYS A 136 -13.74 -4.39 -17.46
CA CYS A 136 -14.66 -5.27 -18.20
C CYS A 136 -14.93 -4.76 -19.62
N LYS A 137 -15.18 -3.46 -19.78
CA LYS A 137 -15.43 -2.85 -21.10
C LYS A 137 -14.21 -2.96 -22.01
N ILE A 138 -13.01 -2.70 -21.48
CA ILE A 138 -11.75 -2.85 -22.23
C ILE A 138 -11.54 -4.30 -22.65
N TYR A 139 -11.78 -5.25 -21.74
CA TYR A 139 -11.67 -6.67 -22.05
C TYR A 139 -12.65 -7.12 -23.14
N GLY A 140 -13.91 -6.72 -23.03
CA GLY A 140 -14.92 -6.99 -24.05
C GLY A 140 -14.52 -6.48 -25.44
N GLN A 141 -14.07 -5.23 -25.53
CA GLN A 141 -13.63 -4.66 -26.80
C GLN A 141 -12.35 -5.29 -27.33
N THR A 142 -11.43 -5.64 -26.44
CA THR A 142 -10.18 -6.35 -26.81
C THR A 142 -10.51 -7.69 -27.45
N ASN A 143 -11.46 -8.45 -26.92
CA ASN A 143 -11.91 -9.70 -27.53
C ASN A 143 -12.46 -9.51 -28.95
N VAL A 144 -13.25 -8.44 -29.19
CA VAL A 144 -13.75 -8.12 -30.53
C VAL A 144 -12.60 -7.76 -31.47
N PHE A 145 -11.68 -6.89 -31.03
CA PHE A 145 -10.49 -6.50 -31.80
C PHE A 145 -9.68 -7.72 -32.27
N TRP A 146 -9.37 -8.66 -31.37
CA TRP A 146 -8.58 -9.84 -31.72
C TRP A 146 -9.31 -10.75 -32.71
N GLY A 147 -10.64 -10.88 -32.59
CA GLY A 147 -11.44 -11.64 -33.55
C GLY A 147 -11.42 -11.04 -34.96
N ASP A 148 -11.65 -9.72 -35.07
CA ASP A 148 -11.63 -9.03 -36.36
C ASP A 148 -10.21 -8.99 -36.96
N GLN A 149 -9.16 -8.85 -36.13
CA GLN A 149 -7.78 -8.91 -36.59
C GLN A 149 -7.40 -10.31 -37.10
N GLU A 150 -7.91 -11.39 -36.49
CA GLU A 150 -7.72 -12.74 -37.05
C GLU A 150 -8.36 -12.87 -38.44
N SER A 151 -9.53 -12.24 -38.64
CA SER A 151 -10.19 -12.19 -39.95
C SER A 151 -9.32 -11.47 -40.99
N VAL A 152 -8.70 -10.34 -40.62
CA VAL A 152 -7.73 -9.62 -41.47
C VAL A 152 -6.57 -10.52 -41.85
N LEU A 153 -5.97 -11.24 -40.89
CA LEU A 153 -4.83 -12.12 -41.13
C LEU A 153 -5.14 -13.33 -42.01
N ARG A 154 -6.39 -13.81 -41.99
CA ARG A 154 -6.83 -14.97 -42.78
C ARG A 154 -7.28 -14.60 -44.20
N THR A 155 -7.57 -13.33 -44.45
CA THR A 155 -8.16 -12.88 -45.71
C THR A 155 -7.08 -12.39 -46.65
N ASP A 156 -6.91 -13.06 -47.80
CA ASP A 156 -6.07 -12.52 -48.87
C ASP A 156 -6.76 -11.30 -49.49
N ILE A 157 -6.09 -10.15 -49.41
CA ILE A 157 -6.58 -8.87 -49.95
C ILE A 157 -6.79 -8.92 -51.46
N LYS A 158 -6.06 -9.77 -52.19
CA LYS A 158 -6.17 -9.90 -53.64
C LYS A 158 -7.45 -10.64 -54.05
N ASP A 159 -7.88 -11.59 -53.23
CA ASP A 159 -9.02 -12.46 -53.53
C ASP A 159 -10.31 -11.95 -52.91
N ASN A 160 -10.26 -11.30 -51.74
CA ASN A 160 -11.45 -10.90 -50.96
C ASN A 160 -11.29 -9.52 -50.32
N ARG A 161 -11.01 -8.50 -51.15
CA ARG A 161 -10.76 -7.12 -50.72
C ARG A 161 -11.85 -6.54 -49.83
N ASP A 162 -13.12 -6.70 -50.19
CA ASP A 162 -14.25 -6.12 -49.42
C ASP A 162 -14.33 -6.70 -48.00
N VAL A 163 -14.06 -8.00 -47.84
CA VAL A 163 -14.04 -8.69 -46.54
C VAL A 163 -12.86 -8.21 -45.70
N TRP A 164 -11.70 -8.03 -46.33
CA TRP A 164 -10.52 -7.49 -45.68
C TRP A 164 -10.73 -6.06 -45.20
N GLU A 165 -11.28 -5.18 -46.05
CA GLU A 165 -11.56 -3.78 -45.71
C GLU A 165 -12.61 -3.66 -44.60
N CYS A 166 -13.66 -4.50 -44.64
CA CYS A 166 -14.67 -4.57 -43.58
C CYS A 166 -14.07 -5.01 -42.24
N SER A 167 -13.21 -6.04 -42.24
CA SER A 167 -12.56 -6.53 -41.03
C SER A 167 -11.59 -5.49 -40.46
N LEU A 168 -10.77 -4.85 -41.30
CA LEU A 168 -9.84 -3.81 -40.88
C LEU A 168 -10.58 -2.57 -40.33
N SER A 169 -11.72 -2.20 -40.92
CA SER A 169 -12.53 -1.09 -40.41
C SER A 169 -12.98 -1.34 -38.96
N LYS A 170 -13.40 -2.57 -38.65
CA LYS A 170 -13.78 -2.95 -37.26
C LYS A 170 -12.58 -3.00 -36.32
N VAL A 171 -11.42 -3.47 -36.78
CA VAL A 171 -10.15 -3.41 -36.03
C VAL A 171 -9.82 -1.96 -35.66
N ILE A 172 -9.96 -1.02 -36.59
CA ILE A 172 -9.72 0.41 -36.35
C ILE A 172 -10.73 0.96 -35.33
N GLN A 173 -12.02 0.65 -35.51
CA GLN A 173 -13.07 1.10 -34.60
C GLN A 173 -12.83 0.61 -33.17
N THR A 174 -12.66 -0.71 -33.00
CA THR A 174 -12.46 -1.33 -31.69
C THR A 174 -11.14 -0.87 -31.06
N GLY A 175 -10.07 -0.72 -31.83
CA GLY A 175 -8.81 -0.15 -31.35
C GLY A 175 -8.97 1.27 -30.79
N ASN A 176 -9.78 2.11 -31.44
CA ASN A 176 -10.10 3.46 -30.94
C ASN A 176 -10.94 3.43 -29.66
N GLU A 177 -11.94 2.54 -29.58
CA GLU A 177 -12.77 2.36 -28.39
C GLU A 177 -11.93 1.89 -27.19
N ILE A 178 -11.03 0.90 -27.39
CA ILE A 178 -10.09 0.42 -26.38
C ILE A 178 -9.18 1.56 -25.90
N SER A 179 -8.64 2.35 -26.82
CA SER A 179 -7.78 3.49 -26.48
C SER A 179 -8.53 4.53 -25.65
N SER A 180 -9.78 4.84 -26.02
CA SER A 180 -10.62 5.78 -25.28
C SER A 180 -10.90 5.29 -23.86
N TYR A 181 -11.36 4.05 -23.70
CA TYR A 181 -11.62 3.46 -22.38
C TYR A 181 -10.36 3.34 -21.54
N SER A 182 -9.23 2.94 -22.13
CA SER A 182 -7.94 2.85 -21.43
C SER A 182 -7.48 4.21 -20.94
N ARG A 183 -7.62 5.28 -21.74
CA ARG A 183 -7.27 6.65 -21.32
C ARG A 183 -8.14 7.11 -20.16
N ALA A 184 -9.45 6.91 -20.24
CA ALA A 184 -10.37 7.29 -19.17
C ALA A 184 -10.05 6.53 -17.86
N LEU A 185 -9.69 5.25 -17.95
CA LEU A 185 -9.28 4.47 -16.78
C LEU A 185 -7.91 4.89 -16.24
N GLN A 186 -6.95 5.22 -17.11
CA GLN A 186 -5.65 5.76 -16.70
C GLN A 186 -5.79 7.11 -15.99
N GLU A 187 -6.74 7.95 -16.38
CA GLU A 187 -7.08 9.18 -15.67
C GLU A 187 -7.61 8.90 -14.25
N LYS A 188 -8.53 7.93 -14.11
CA LYS A 188 -8.98 7.47 -12.77
C LYS A 188 -7.83 6.97 -11.91
N ILE A 189 -6.90 6.20 -12.50
CA ILE A 189 -5.69 5.72 -11.81
C ILE A 189 -4.82 6.90 -11.35
N SER A 190 -4.64 7.91 -12.20
CA SER A 190 -3.86 9.12 -11.86
C SER A 190 -4.48 9.86 -10.67
N ASN A 191 -5.79 10.12 -10.73
CA ASN A 191 -6.52 10.80 -9.67
C ASN A 191 -6.42 10.04 -8.34
N ARG A 192 -6.59 8.71 -8.37
CA ARG A 192 -6.43 7.87 -7.18
C ARG A 192 -4.99 7.90 -6.64
N GLY A 193 -3.99 7.93 -7.52
CA GLY A 193 -2.60 8.09 -7.14
C GLY A 193 -2.32 9.40 -6.40
N GLU A 194 -2.97 10.50 -6.79
CA GLU A 194 -2.91 11.79 -6.10
C GLU A 194 -3.61 11.75 -4.75
N GLU A 195 -4.79 11.14 -4.65
CA GLU A 195 -5.51 10.95 -3.39
C GLU A 195 -4.67 10.20 -2.35
N LEU A 196 -4.01 9.11 -2.77
CA LEU A 196 -3.14 8.32 -1.90
C LEU A 196 -1.93 9.15 -1.44
N LYS A 197 -1.35 9.98 -2.32
CA LYS A 197 -0.26 10.90 -1.95
C LYS A 197 -0.72 11.93 -0.92
N ASN A 198 -1.90 12.51 -1.09
CA ASN A 198 -2.43 13.54 -0.20
C ASN A 198 -2.86 12.97 1.17
N THR A 199 -3.35 11.73 1.19
CA THR A 199 -3.71 11.01 2.42
C THR A 199 -2.48 10.74 3.29
N LEU A 200 -1.34 10.47 2.66
CA LEU A 200 -0.05 10.44 3.35
C LEU A 200 0.26 11.84 3.89
N GLY A 201 0.31 12.87 3.04
CA GLY A 201 0.67 14.24 3.44
C GLY A 201 -0.13 14.81 4.62
N LYS A 202 -1.45 14.63 4.65
CA LYS A 202 -2.33 15.14 5.73
C LYS A 202 -2.22 14.39 7.07
N ARG A 203 -1.61 13.20 7.10
CA ARG A 203 -1.34 12.46 8.35
C ARG A 203 0.00 12.83 8.99
N PHE A 204 0.77 13.71 8.34
CA PHE A 204 2.11 14.13 8.76
C PHE A 204 2.21 15.61 9.16
N ASP A 205 1.09 16.35 9.12
CA ASP A 205 0.91 17.69 9.71
C ASP A 205 0.00 17.60 10.95
#